data_AF-A0A7C3XR69-F1
#
_entry.id   AF-A0A7C3XR69-F1
#
_cell.length_a   1.000
_cell.length_b   1.000
_cell.length_c   1.000
_cell.angle_alpha   90.00
_cell.angle_beta   90.00
_cell.angle_gamma   90.00
#
_symmetry.space_group_name_H-M   'P 1'
#
loop_
_entity.id
_entity.type
_entity.pdbx_description
1 polymer ?
#
loop_
_entity_poly.entity_id
_entity_poly.type
_entity_poly.pdbx_seq_one_letter_code
_entity_poly.pdbx_strand_id
1 'polypeptide(L)' 'EIIVSAGHKISLDTAKNVVLTLSKYRIPQPLWLAHSIAKNLSNKVHYKL' A
#
# COMPACT_ATOMS: atom_id res chain seq x y z
N GLU A 1 4.03 13.03 -5.92
CA GLU A 1 3.10 13.08 -4.77
C GLU A 1 2.25 11.82 -4.74
N ILE A 2 1.57 11.51 -3.63
CA ILE A 2 0.58 10.42 -3.55
C ILE A 2 -0.80 11.04 -3.76
N ILE A 3 -1.62 10.45 -4.62
CA ILE A 3 -3.00 10.88 -4.84
C ILE A 3 -3.91 9.93 -4.05
N VAL A 4 -4.78 10.49 -3.22
CA VAL A 4 -5.72 9.74 -2.38
C VAL A 4 -7.14 10.07 -2.81
N SER A 5 -7.95 9.03 -3.03
CA SER A 5 -9.39 9.13 -3.27
C SER A 5 -10.17 8.38 -2.17
N ALA A 6 -11.45 8.71 -2.01
CA ALA A 6 -12.32 7.96 -1.12
C ALA A 6 -12.67 6.59 -1.73
N GLY A 7 -12.61 5.54 -0.91
CA GLY A 7 -13.06 4.20 -1.28
C GLY A 7 -14.55 4.00 -0.97
N HIS A 8 -14.86 3.07 -0.08
CA HIS A 8 -16.23 2.79 0.37
C HIS A 8 -16.38 3.02 1.88
N LYS A 9 -17.51 3.60 2.31
CA LYS A 9 -17.84 3.89 3.73
C LYS A 9 -16.78 4.71 4.48
N ILE A 10 -16.09 5.63 3.80
CA ILE A 10 -15.10 6.53 4.38
C ILE A 10 -15.17 7.90 3.71
N SER A 11 -15.04 8.98 4.49
CA SER A 11 -14.90 10.33 3.92
C SER A 11 -13.49 10.53 3.37
N LEU A 12 -13.34 11.47 2.43
CA LEU A 12 -12.05 11.79 1.83
C LEU A 12 -11.03 12.26 2.88
N ASP A 13 -11.45 13.08 3.84
CA ASP A 13 -10.58 13.60 4.90
C ASP A 13 -10.09 12.47 5.82
N THR A 14 -10.98 11.56 6.21
CA THR A 14 -10.59 10.40 7.01
C THR A 14 -9.65 9.50 6.23
N ALA A 15 -9.89 9.27 4.93
CA ALA A 15 -8.99 8.48 4.08
C ALA A 15 -7.59 9.10 3.99
N LYS A 16 -7.50 10.43 3.81
CA LYS A 16 -6.22 11.15 3.84
C LYS A 16 -5.51 11.00 5.18
N ASN A 17 -6.22 11.15 6.30
CA ASN A 17 -5.65 11.01 7.63
C ASN A 17 -5.11 9.59 7.88
N VAL A 18 -5.85 8.56 7.45
CA VAL A 18 -5.40 7.17 7.53
C VAL A 18 -4.11 6.96 6.73
N VAL A 19 -4.07 7.44 5.49
CA VAL A 19 -2.89 7.34 4.62
C VAL A 19 -1.68 8.05 5.25
N LEU A 20 -1.84 9.27 5.76
CA LEU A 20 -0.77 10.04 6.39
C LEU A 20 -0.25 9.36 7.66
N THR A 21 -1.15 8.85 8.50
CA THR A 21 -0.80 8.16 9.76
C THR A 21 0.06 6.91 9.50
N LEU A 22 -0.24 6.19 8.43
CA LEU A 22 0.45 4.95 8.05
C LEU A 22 1.68 5.20 7.16
N SER A 23 1.93 6.44 6.77
CA SER A 23 3.02 6.83 5.89
C SER A 23 4.22 7.37 6.69
N LYS A 24 5.05 6.46 7.20
CA LYS A 24 6.40 6.84 7.71
C LYS A 24 7.31 7.35 6.59
N TYR A 25 7.08 6.90 5.37
CA TYR A 25 7.79 7.28 4.15
C TYR A 25 6.79 7.65 3.04
N ARG A 26 7.25 7.84 1.80
CA ARG A 26 6.39 8.16 0.66
C ARG A 26 5.31 7.10 0.35
N ILE A 27 5.44 5.86 0.78
CA ILE A 27 4.44 4.82 0.51
C ILE A 27 3.90 4.35 1.87
N PRO A 28 2.57 4.27 2.06
CA PRO A 28 1.99 3.75 3.30
C PRO A 28 2.53 2.35 3.59
N GLN A 29 2.86 2.09 4.86
CA GLN A 29 3.45 0.81 5.26
C GLN A 29 2.65 -0.43 4.78
N PRO A 30 1.31 -0.46 4.86
CA PRO A 30 0.54 -1.62 4.39
C PRO A 30 0.72 -1.88 2.90
N LEU A 31 0.77 -0.82 2.08
CA LEU A 31 0.94 -0.92 0.63
C LEU A 31 2.35 -1.44 0.29
N TRP A 32 3.36 -0.94 0.98
CA TRP A 32 4.74 -1.39 0.80
C TRP A 32 4.91 -2.87 1.18
N LEU A 33 4.33 -3.29 2.31
CA LEU A 33 4.37 -4.68 2.77
C LEU A 33 3.67 -5.61 1.76
N ALA A 34 2.48 -5.24 1.28
CA ALA A 34 1.75 -6.00 0.28
C ALA A 34 2.59 -6.18 -1.00
N HIS A 35 3.21 -5.10 -1.49
CA HIS A 35 4.10 -5.16 -2.65
C HIS A 35 5.31 -6.07 -2.42
N SER A 36 5.97 -5.96 -1.27
CA SER A 36 7.14 -6.79 -0.91
C SER A 36 6.78 -8.27 -0.88
N ILE A 37 5.66 -8.64 -0.26
CA ILE A 37 5.17 -10.02 -0.20
C ILE A 37 4.87 -10.54 -1.61
N ALA A 38 4.12 -9.78 -2.43
CA ALA A 38 3.79 -10.16 -3.79
C ALA A 38 5.04 -10.35 -4.67
N LYS A 39 6.02 -9.44 -4.58
CA LYS A 39 7.29 -9.53 -5.31
C LYS A 39 8.10 -10.75 -4.90
N ASN A 40 8.19 -11.03 -3.59
CA ASN A 40 8.90 -12.20 -3.09
C ASN A 40 8.24 -13.52 -3.54
N LEU A 41 6.91 -13.57 -3.57
CA LEU A 41 6.17 -14.72 -4.10
C LEU A 41 6.42 -14.91 -5.60
N SER A 42 6.33 -13.83 -6.39
CA SER A 42 6.60 -13.87 -7.84
C SER A 42 8.01 -14.38 -8.14
N ASN A 43 9.02 -13.86 -7.43
CA ASN A 43 10.40 -14.32 -7.58
C ASN A 43 10.53 -15.81 -7.21
N LYS A 44 9.94 -16.25 -6.09
CA LYS A 44 9.97 -17.68 -5.69
C LYS A 44 9.32 -18.61 -6.72
N VAL A 45 8.26 -18.18 -7.39
CA VAL A 45 7.64 -18.95 -8.48
C VAL A 45 8.56 -18.97 -9.70
N HIS A 46 9.18 -17.85 -10.05
CA HIS A 46 10.08 -17.75 -11.20
C HIS A 46 11.33 -18.64 -11.08
N TYR A 47 11.90 -18.79 -9.88
CA TYR A 47 13.05 -19.69 -9.64
C TYR A 47 12.70 -21.18 -9.50
N LYS A 48 11.41 -21.55 -9.53
CA LYS A 48 10.95 -22.94 -9.45
C LYS A 48 10.54 -23.54 -10.80
N LEU A 49 10.55 -22.73 -11.86
CA LEU A 49 10.32 -23.15 -13.25
C LEU A 49 11.68 -23.36 -13.93
#